data_AF-A0A1Z4LQA9-F1
#
_entry.id   AF-A0A1Z4LQA9-F1
#
_cell.length_a   1.000
_cell.length_b   1.000
_cell.length_c   1.000
_cell.angle_alpha   90.00
_cell.angle_beta   90.00
_cell.angle_gamma   90.00
#
_symmetry.space_group_name_H-M   'P 1'
#
loop_
_entity.id
_entity.type
_entity.pdbx_description
1 polymer ?
#
loop_
_entity_poly.entity_id
_entity_poly.type
_entity_poly.pdbx_seq_one_letter_code
_entity_poly.pdbx_strand_id
1 'polypeptide(L)'
;MNEEFRTLIKLLQLLVGMQKRMRVSGSSMLPELQPGEEILFDPRAYRRKLPQVGDIVVARHPYQPIQIIKRVAVILEDGSCFLIGDNTSSSTDSRSYGFIPLNKILGKVTSKFP
;
A
#
# COMPACT_ATOMS: atom_id res chain seq x y z
N MET A 1 -23.06 7.21 -6.47
CA MET A 1 -22.89 6.16 -5.43
C MET A 1 -22.68 6.88 -4.10
N ASN A 2 -23.55 6.65 -3.13
CA ASN A 2 -23.53 7.28 -1.80
C ASN A 2 -22.37 6.77 -0.92
N GLU A 3 -21.86 7.62 -0.04
CA GLU A 3 -20.76 7.31 0.89
C GLU A 3 -21.11 6.17 1.87
N GLU A 4 -22.37 6.10 2.29
CA GLU A 4 -22.89 5.01 3.14
C GLU A 4 -22.74 3.65 2.48
N PHE A 5 -23.04 3.55 1.18
CA PHE A 5 -22.92 2.30 0.45
C PHE A 5 -21.47 1.89 0.24
N ARG A 6 -20.56 2.85 0.01
CA ARG A 6 -19.11 2.58 -0.04
C ARG A 6 -18.60 2.04 1.30
N THR A 7 -19.09 2.61 2.40
CA THR A 7 -18.74 2.19 3.77
C THR A 7 -19.25 0.79 4.06
N LEU A 8 -20.50 0.49 3.70
CA LEU A 8 -21.08 -0.84 3.86
C LEU A 8 -20.31 -1.91 3.07
N ILE A 9 -19.90 -1.60 1.83
CA ILE A 9 -19.07 -2.51 1.03
C ILE A 9 -17.72 -2.77 1.71
N LYS A 10 -17.06 -1.74 2.25
CA LYS A 10 -15.78 -1.90 2.98
C LYS A 10 -15.94 -2.79 4.21
N LEU A 11 -17.02 -2.59 4.99
CA LEU A 11 -17.34 -3.42 6.16
C LEU A 11 -17.62 -4.87 5.76
N LEU A 12 -18.41 -5.09 4.71
CA LEU A 12 -18.67 -6.43 4.19
C LEU A 12 -17.37 -7.11 3.74
N GLN A 13 -16.53 -6.41 2.97
CA GLN A 13 -15.23 -6.91 2.53
C GLN A 13 -14.29 -7.24 3.70
N LEU A 14 -14.35 -6.45 4.78
CA LEU A 14 -13.62 -6.76 6.01
C LEU A 14 -14.14 -8.05 6.65
N LEU A 15 -15.46 -8.20 6.79
CA LEU A 15 -16.12 -9.38 7.39
C LEU A 15 -15.85 -10.67 6.60
N VAL A 16 -15.83 -10.60 5.27
CA VAL A 16 -15.55 -11.77 4.41
C VAL A 16 -14.04 -12.00 4.16
N GLY A 17 -13.16 -11.31 4.90
CA GLY A 17 -11.71 -11.50 4.78
C GLY A 17 -11.11 -11.08 3.43
N MET A 18 -11.77 -10.16 2.73
CA MET A 18 -11.28 -9.57 1.49
C MET A 18 -10.28 -8.46 1.73
N GLN A 19 -10.27 -7.84 2.91
CA GLN A 19 -9.28 -6.85 3.34
C GLN A 19 -8.39 -7.45 4.43
N LYS A 20 -7.15 -6.97 4.52
CA LYS A 20 -6.23 -7.26 5.63
C LYS A 20 -5.90 -5.97 6.37
N ARG A 21 -5.71 -6.08 7.69
CA ARG A 21 -5.32 -4.97 8.57
C ARG A 21 -3.81 -4.94 8.76
N MET A 22 -3.24 -3.74 8.82
CA MET A 22 -1.86 -3.52 9.19
C MET A 22 -1.72 -2.21 9.95
N ARG A 23 -0.87 -2.19 10.97
CA ARG A 23 -0.51 -0.95 11.67
C ARG A 23 0.62 -0.25 10.92
N VAL A 24 0.47 1.05 10.70
CA VAL A 24 1.50 1.88 10.08
C VAL A 24 2.67 2.00 11.04
N SER A 25 3.84 1.60 10.57
CA SER A 25 5.11 1.77 11.28
C SER A 25 5.99 2.79 10.57
N GLY A 26 6.64 3.64 11.36
CA GLY A 26 7.52 4.70 10.87
C GLY A 26 6.78 5.88 10.24
N SER A 27 7.53 6.93 9.91
CA SER A 27 7.00 8.23 9.49
C SER A 27 7.06 8.47 7.97
N SER A 28 7.39 7.44 7.19
CA SER A 28 7.72 7.60 5.76
C SER A 28 6.53 7.94 4.86
N MET A 29 5.31 7.78 5.37
CA MET A 29 4.06 8.09 4.65
C MET A 29 3.35 9.33 5.23
N LEU A 30 4.00 10.11 6.10
CA LEU A 30 3.46 11.38 6.55
C LEU A 30 3.32 12.37 5.38
N PRO A 31 2.32 13.27 5.41
CA PRO A 31 1.29 13.40 6.46
C PRO A 31 0.10 12.45 6.28
N GLU A 32 0.04 11.70 5.17
CA GLU A 32 -1.14 10.89 4.81
C GLU A 32 -1.38 9.73 5.78
N LEU A 33 -0.32 9.04 6.22
CA LEU A 33 -0.40 7.96 7.21
C LEU A 33 0.54 8.22 8.38
N GLN A 34 -0.02 8.27 9.58
CA GLN A 34 0.70 8.52 10.82
C GLN A 34 1.15 7.20 11.47
N PRO A 35 2.33 7.20 12.15
CA PRO A 35 2.73 6.06 12.96
C PRO A 35 1.65 5.71 13.99
N GLY A 36 1.25 4.44 14.03
CA GLY A 36 0.22 3.96 14.95
C GLY A 36 -1.18 3.82 14.34
N GLU A 37 -1.47 4.55 13.25
CA GLU A 37 -2.72 4.38 12.49
C GLU A 37 -2.84 2.95 11.94
N GLU A 38 -4.07 2.55 11.69
CA GLU A 38 -4.34 1.24 11.10
C GLU A 38 -4.93 1.38 9.71
N ILE A 39 -4.38 0.62 8.79
CA ILE A 39 -4.86 0.58 7.42
C ILE A 39 -5.55 -0.75 7.12
N LEU A 40 -6.48 -0.70 6.19
CA LEU A 40 -6.92 -1.86 5.44
C LEU A 40 -6.30 -1.86 4.06
N PHE A 41 -5.90 -3.04 3.59
CA PHE A 41 -5.45 -3.23 2.23
C PHE A 41 -6.07 -4.48 1.60
N ASP A 42 -6.31 -4.40 0.29
CA ASP A 42 -6.85 -5.49 -0.51
C ASP A 42 -5.68 -6.30 -1.12
N PRO A 43 -5.43 -7.54 -0.64
CA PRO A 43 -4.38 -8.40 -1.17
C PRO A 43 -4.69 -9.00 -2.56
N ARG A 44 -5.86 -8.68 -3.11
CA ARG A 44 -6.37 -9.16 -4.40
C ARG A 44 -6.35 -8.07 -5.45
N ALA A 45 -6.04 -6.82 -5.05
CA ALA A 45 -6.10 -5.62 -5.89
C ALA A 45 -5.39 -5.79 -7.24
N TYR A 46 -4.28 -6.55 -7.25
CA TYR A 46 -3.42 -6.71 -8.42
C TYR A 46 -3.43 -8.12 -9.03
N ARG A 47 -4.45 -8.95 -8.72
CA ARG A 47 -4.60 -10.27 -9.36
C ARG A 47 -5.04 -10.20 -10.82
N ARG A 48 -5.71 -9.11 -11.21
CA ARG A 48 -6.32 -8.94 -12.54
C ARG A 48 -5.92 -7.63 -13.23
N LYS A 49 -5.19 -6.77 -12.55
CA LYS A 49 -4.76 -5.46 -13.04
C LYS A 49 -3.41 -5.09 -12.45
N LEU A 50 -2.64 -4.27 -13.15
CA LEU A 50 -1.41 -3.72 -12.62
C LEU A 50 -1.69 -2.61 -11.59
N PRO A 51 -0.72 -2.30 -10.70
CA PRO A 51 -0.72 -1.09 -9.90
C PRO A 51 -0.86 0.16 -10.77
N GLN A 52 -1.35 1.25 -10.17
CA GLN A 52 -1.44 2.56 -10.82
C GLN A 52 -0.57 3.57 -10.07
N VAL A 53 -0.04 4.56 -10.81
CA VAL A 53 0.67 5.70 -10.20
C VAL A 53 -0.24 6.36 -9.18
N GLY A 54 0.29 6.61 -7.99
CA GLY A 54 -0.43 7.17 -6.85
C GLY A 54 -1.02 6.14 -5.90
N ASP A 55 -1.09 4.85 -6.28
CA ASP A 55 -1.54 3.80 -5.37
C ASP A 55 -0.63 3.72 -4.13
N ILE A 56 -1.22 3.70 -2.94
CA ILE A 56 -0.51 3.34 -1.71
C ILE A 56 -0.57 1.82 -1.59
N VAL A 57 0.59 1.19 -1.47
CA VAL A 57 0.72 -0.26 -1.46
C VAL A 57 1.46 -0.75 -0.23
N VAL A 58 1.07 -1.95 0.21
CA VAL A 58 1.88 -2.74 1.13
C VAL A 58 2.78 -3.63 0.27
N ALA A 59 4.07 -3.64 0.53
CA ALA A 59 5.04 -4.46 -0.19
C ALA A 59 6.02 -5.15 0.77
N ARG A 60 6.62 -6.26 0.34
CA ARG A 60 7.77 -6.85 1.02
C ARG A 60 9.03 -6.07 0.65
N HIS A 61 9.82 -5.68 1.64
CA HIS A 61 11.11 -5.06 1.41
C HIS A 61 12.01 -6.01 0.59
N PRO A 62 12.79 -5.51 -0.39
CA PRO A 62 13.52 -6.38 -1.29
C PRO A 62 14.62 -7.19 -0.62
N TYR A 63 15.23 -6.66 0.45
CA TYR A 63 16.41 -7.21 1.13
C TYR A 63 16.22 -7.49 2.63
N GLN A 64 15.05 -7.19 3.19
CA GLN A 64 14.81 -7.32 4.63
C GLN A 64 13.47 -8.03 4.84
N PRO A 65 13.30 -8.82 5.92
CA PRO A 65 12.08 -9.56 6.19
C PRO A 65 10.99 -8.65 6.80
N ILE A 66 10.82 -7.44 6.27
CA ILE A 66 9.83 -6.44 6.74
C ILE A 66 8.84 -6.11 5.62
N GLN A 67 7.67 -5.63 6.03
CA GLN A 67 6.68 -5.03 5.13
C GLN A 67 6.82 -3.51 5.17
N ILE A 68 6.62 -2.87 4.02
CA ILE A 68 6.72 -1.43 3.85
C ILE A 68 5.41 -0.90 3.25
N ILE A 69 5.03 0.32 3.62
CA ILE A 69 3.96 1.07 2.97
C ILE A 69 4.62 2.20 2.17
N LYS A 70 4.31 2.25 0.88
CA LYS A 70 4.84 3.26 -0.05
C LYS A 70 3.82 3.61 -1.11
N ARG A 71 4.02 4.74 -1.79
CA ARG A 71 3.26 5.17 -2.95
C ARG A 71 3.95 4.74 -4.25
N VAL A 72 3.18 4.23 -5.20
CA VAL A 72 3.65 3.92 -6.55
C VAL A 72 3.93 5.22 -7.29
N ALA A 73 5.16 5.42 -7.71
CA ALA A 73 5.58 6.58 -8.50
C ALA A 73 5.73 6.26 -9.99
N VAL A 74 6.32 5.10 -10.30
CA VAL A 74 6.57 4.63 -11.68
C VAL A 74 6.25 3.14 -11.76
N ILE A 75 5.78 2.71 -12.93
CA ILE A 75 5.48 1.31 -13.24
C ILE A 75 6.16 0.96 -14.55
N LEU A 76 6.86 -0.18 -14.59
CA LEU A 76 7.43 -0.75 -15.81
C LEU A 76 6.43 -1.68 -16.52
N GLU A 77 6.73 -2.06 -17.75
CA GLU A 77 5.89 -2.95 -18.56
C GLU A 77 5.64 -4.32 -17.91
N ASP A 78 6.62 -4.83 -17.14
CA ASP A 78 6.52 -6.09 -16.39
C ASP A 78 5.73 -5.97 -15.07
N GLY A 79 5.23 -4.77 -14.76
CA GLY A 79 4.50 -4.47 -13.51
C GLY A 79 5.40 -4.15 -12.32
N SER A 80 6.73 -4.18 -12.47
CA SER A 80 7.66 -3.74 -11.44
C SER A 80 7.43 -2.26 -11.12
N CYS A 81 7.39 -1.92 -9.83
CA CYS A 81 7.00 -0.60 -9.34
C CYS A 81 8.18 0.13 -8.69
N PHE A 82 8.37 1.39 -9.03
CA PHE A 82 9.18 2.32 -8.25
C PHE A 82 8.32 2.90 -7.14
N LEU A 83 8.68 2.63 -5.89
CA LEU A 83 7.91 2.98 -4.71
C LEU A 83 8.62 4.11 -3.95
N ILE A 84 7.88 5.15 -3.57
CA ILE A 84 8.41 6.29 -2.79
C ILE A 84 7.58 6.50 -1.52
N GLY A 85 8.21 7.02 -0.47
CA GLY A 85 7.47 7.52 0.70
C GLY A 85 7.05 8.97 0.48
N ASP A 86 5.85 9.32 0.96
CA ASP A 86 5.36 10.71 0.92
C ASP A 86 6.24 11.64 1.76
N ASN A 87 6.80 11.13 2.87
CA ASN A 87 7.80 11.84 3.66
C ASN A 87 9.21 11.50 3.18
N THR A 88 9.66 12.27 2.19
CA THR A 88 10.92 12.06 1.49
C THR A 88 12.14 12.03 2.42
N SER A 89 12.13 12.82 3.51
CA SER A 89 13.25 12.96 4.46
C SER A 89 13.42 11.78 5.41
N SER A 90 12.39 10.96 5.61
CA SER A 90 12.42 9.79 6.49
C SER A 90 12.19 8.46 5.76
N SER A 91 12.20 8.50 4.42
CA SER A 91 11.87 7.34 3.60
C SER A 91 13.12 6.68 3.01
N THR A 92 13.41 5.45 3.45
CA THR A 92 14.20 4.49 2.67
C THR A 92 13.26 3.78 1.70
N ASP A 93 13.44 4.05 0.41
CA ASP A 93 12.54 3.60 -0.65
C ASP A 93 13.26 3.19 -1.93
N SER A 94 12.56 3.11 -3.08
CA SER A 94 13.15 2.66 -4.34
C SER A 94 14.33 3.51 -4.81
N ARG A 95 14.54 4.72 -4.27
CA ARG A 95 15.77 5.49 -4.49
C ARG A 95 17.02 4.77 -3.96
N SER A 96 16.86 3.91 -2.96
CA SER A 96 17.96 3.15 -2.33
C SER A 96 18.07 1.71 -2.86
N TYR A 97 16.95 1.10 -3.27
CA TYR A 97 16.91 -0.33 -3.61
C TYR A 97 16.26 -0.66 -4.96
N GLY A 98 15.93 0.35 -5.78
CA GLY A 98 15.39 0.17 -7.12
C GLY A 98 13.94 -0.31 -7.16
N PHE A 99 13.54 -0.83 -8.32
CA PHE A 99 12.18 -1.29 -8.58
C PHE A 99 11.82 -2.54 -7.76
N ILE A 100 10.58 -2.58 -7.28
CA ILE A 100 10.01 -3.72 -6.57
C ILE A 100 9.18 -4.55 -7.54
N PRO A 101 9.51 -5.84 -7.75
CA PRO A 101 8.74 -6.69 -8.65
C PRO A 101 7.31 -6.87 -8.15
N LEU A 102 6.36 -7.03 -9.09
CA LEU A 102 4.93 -7.12 -8.78
C LEU A 102 4.61 -8.19 -7.72
N ASN A 103 5.33 -9.32 -7.73
CA ASN A 103 5.14 -10.42 -6.78
C ASN A 103 5.52 -10.08 -5.32
N LYS A 104 6.24 -8.98 -5.08
CA LYS A 104 6.52 -8.44 -3.73
C LYS A 104 5.47 -7.44 -3.27
N ILE A 105 4.57 -6.99 -4.15
CA ILE A 105 3.45 -6.12 -3.78
C ILE A 105 2.35 -6.98 -3.16
N LEU A 106 2.06 -6.75 -1.88
CA LEU A 106 1.11 -7.53 -1.09
C LEU A 106 -0.32 -7.09 -1.28
N GLY A 107 -0.56 -5.83 -1.67
CA GLY A 107 -1.89 -5.31 -1.98
C GLY A 107 -1.98 -3.79 -1.94
N LYS A 108 -3.18 -3.27 -2.22
CA LYS A 108 -3.48 -1.83 -2.25
C LYS A 108 -4.16 -1.37 -0.97
N VAL A 109 -3.69 -0.28 -0.37
CA VAL A 109 -4.35 0.37 0.76
C VAL A 109 -5.69 0.98 0.31
N THR A 110 -6.76 0.70 1.04
CA THR A 110 -8.14 1.08 0.69
C THR A 110 -8.80 2.01 1.71
N SER A 111 -8.31 1.99 2.96
CA SER A 111 -8.76 2.89 4.03
C SER A 111 -7.74 2.95 5.16
N LYS A 112 -7.80 4.03 5.95
CA LYS A 112 -7.09 4.21 7.22
C LYS A 112 -8.10 4.48 8.34
N PHE A 113 -7.71 4.15 9.56
CA PHE A 113 -8.44 4.36 10.80
C PHE A 113 -7.48 4.96 11.83
N PRO A 114 -7.96 5.90 12.67
CA PRO A 114 -7.18 6.44 13.78
C PRO A 114 -6.82 5.37 14.81
#